data_AF-A0A7X3V0V8-F1
#
_entry.id   AF-A0A7X3V0V8-F1
#
_cell.length_a   1.000
_cell.length_b   1.000
_cell.length_c   1.000
_cell.angle_alpha   90.00
_cell.angle_beta   90.00
_cell.angle_gamma   90.00
#
_symmetry.space_group_name_H-M   'P 1'
#
loop_
_entity.id
_entity.type
_entity.pdbx_description
1 polymer ?
#
loop_
_entity_poly.entity_id
_entity_poly.type
_entity_poly.pdbx_seq_one_letter_code
_entity_poly.pdbx_strand_id
1 'polypeptide(L)'
;MQINTGWTRAAMAATLVAASAAAASAQTTANVEVGDIEALEMRAQEHLQELGDWGRAASLFRRAAELRPSSDPVGVEDLLQAARLSYYHGDKRDAVRDFEAAGQRALALGDVIAAANAFVDGAWVAEENGRGAKALDLVGKARLLVNSPLLPNEIRDDLQNRWVETSLPAASTTSGATQ
;
A
#
# COMPACT_ATOMS: atom_id res chain seq x y z
N MET A 1 73.49 -0.20 11.04
CA MET A 1 72.39 -0.43 10.07
C MET A 1 71.09 -0.12 10.80
N GLN A 2 70.61 1.12 10.70
CA GLN A 2 69.44 1.63 11.42
C GLN A 2 68.35 1.94 10.39
N ILE A 3 67.17 1.34 10.57
CA ILE A 3 66.02 1.53 9.69
C ILE A 3 65.10 2.54 10.37
N ASN A 4 64.96 3.72 9.76
CA ASN A 4 64.10 4.79 10.25
C ASN A 4 62.62 4.44 10.04
N THR A 5 61.92 4.15 11.13
CA THR A 5 60.46 4.07 11.22
C THR A 5 59.88 5.43 11.63
N GLY A 6 59.44 6.20 10.66
CA GLY A 6 58.54 7.33 10.85
C GLY A 6 57.73 7.47 9.57
N TRP A 7 56.61 8.19 9.58
CA TRP A 7 55.68 8.40 8.45
C TRP A 7 54.42 7.49 8.46
N THR A 8 53.68 7.43 9.58
CA THR A 8 52.32 6.86 9.60
C THR A 8 51.36 7.66 10.49
N ARG A 9 51.36 9.00 10.43
CA ARG A 9 50.41 9.81 11.23
C ARG A 9 49.71 11.00 10.56
N ALA A 10 50.01 11.37 9.32
CA ALA A 10 49.45 12.58 8.71
C ALA A 10 48.20 12.38 7.83
N ALA A 11 47.78 11.14 7.52
CA ALA A 11 46.74 10.89 6.51
C ALA A 11 45.30 10.75 7.05
N MET A 12 45.05 10.88 8.36
CA MET A 12 43.71 10.63 8.96
C MET A 12 42.83 11.88 9.19
N ALA A 13 43.28 13.09 8.86
CA ALA A 13 42.52 14.30 9.18
C ALA A 13 41.64 14.85 8.03
N ALA A 14 41.84 14.41 6.79
CA ALA A 14 41.14 14.97 5.62
C ALA A 14 39.79 14.30 5.27
N THR A 15 39.46 13.16 5.89
CA THR A 15 38.26 12.37 5.56
C THR A 15 36.99 12.77 6.33
N LEU A 16 37.11 13.57 7.40
CA LEU A 16 35.95 13.93 8.25
C LEU A 16 35.11 15.07 7.68
N VAL A 17 35.66 15.96 6.86
CA VAL A 17 34.93 17.15 6.34
C VAL A 17 34.06 16.82 5.13
N ALA A 18 34.41 15.81 4.32
CA ALA A 18 33.59 15.41 3.17
C ALA A 18 32.30 14.67 3.57
N ALA A 19 32.30 13.99 4.72
CA ALA A 19 31.13 13.22 5.19
C ALA A 19 29.98 14.12 5.70
N SER A 20 30.27 15.30 6.25
CA SER A 20 29.25 16.20 6.81
C SER A 20 28.43 16.93 5.73
N ALA A 21 29.03 17.28 4.59
CA ALA A 21 28.32 17.95 3.50
C ALA A 21 27.31 17.03 2.80
N ALA A 22 27.67 15.75 2.58
CA ALA A 22 26.77 14.76 1.99
C ALA A 22 25.55 14.46 2.87
N ALA A 23 25.75 14.39 4.19
CA ALA A 23 24.65 14.20 5.16
C ALA A 23 23.68 15.38 5.17
N ALA A 24 24.19 16.62 5.11
CA ALA A 24 23.34 17.82 5.08
C ALA A 24 22.47 17.90 3.80
N SER A 25 23.04 17.56 2.63
CA SER A 25 22.27 17.55 1.38
C SER A 25 21.16 16.49 1.37
N ALA A 26 21.43 15.30 1.92
CA ALA A 26 20.43 14.22 2.01
C ALA A 26 19.27 14.58 2.97
N GLN A 27 19.56 15.33 4.02
CA GLN A 27 18.56 15.77 4.98
C GLN A 27 17.64 16.86 4.40
N THR A 28 18.16 17.77 3.58
CA THR A 28 17.34 18.77 2.89
C THR A 28 16.40 18.15 1.86
N THR A 29 16.87 17.18 1.07
CA THR A 29 16.01 16.50 0.07
C THR A 29 14.89 15.70 0.73
N ALA A 30 15.20 14.97 1.81
CA ALA A 30 14.19 14.22 2.55
C ALA A 30 13.10 15.14 3.14
N ASN A 31 13.47 16.32 3.66
CA ASN A 31 12.48 17.27 4.20
C ASN A 31 11.57 17.89 3.13
N VAL A 32 12.09 18.13 1.92
CA VAL A 32 11.26 18.62 0.80
C VAL A 32 10.28 17.55 0.35
N GLU A 33 10.73 16.30 0.23
CA GLU A 33 9.86 15.18 -0.15
C GLU A 33 8.74 14.92 0.88
N VAL A 34 9.04 15.01 2.18
CA VAL A 34 8.01 14.87 3.24
C VAL A 34 6.98 16.00 3.17
N GLY A 35 7.44 17.25 2.97
CA GLY A 35 6.52 18.39 2.82
C GLY A 35 5.61 18.27 1.59
N ASP A 36 6.12 17.71 0.50
CA ASP A 36 5.34 17.45 -0.71
C ASP A 36 4.28 16.36 -0.48
N ILE A 37 4.60 15.31 0.29
CA ILE A 37 3.65 14.23 0.63
C ILE A 37 2.49 14.76 1.48
N GLU A 38 2.78 15.48 2.56
CA GLU A 38 1.75 16.04 3.45
C GLU A 38 0.84 17.04 2.70
N ALA A 39 1.42 17.83 1.78
CA ALA A 39 0.64 18.74 0.95
C ALA A 39 -0.30 18.00 -0.02
N LEU A 40 0.11 16.84 -0.55
CA LEU A 40 -0.74 16.01 -1.40
C LEU A 40 -1.92 15.42 -0.61
N GLU A 41 -1.68 14.90 0.60
CA GLU A 41 -2.71 14.35 1.47
C GLU A 41 -3.72 15.41 1.92
N MET A 42 -3.23 16.60 2.30
CA MET A 42 -4.07 17.72 2.67
C MET A 42 -5.01 18.13 1.53
N ARG A 43 -4.49 18.27 0.31
CA ARG A 43 -5.29 18.54 -0.89
C ARG A 43 -6.27 17.41 -1.21
N ALA A 44 -5.89 16.16 -0.97
CA ALA A 44 -6.78 15.03 -1.14
C ALA A 44 -7.98 15.16 -0.19
N GLN A 45 -7.73 15.50 1.08
CA GLN A 45 -8.78 15.73 2.08
C GLN A 45 -9.67 16.93 1.74
N GLU A 46 -9.12 18.03 1.21
CA GLU A 46 -9.90 19.17 0.70
C GLU A 46 -10.88 18.71 -0.39
N HIS A 47 -10.42 17.91 -1.36
CA HIS A 47 -11.28 17.36 -2.42
C HIS A 47 -12.40 16.43 -1.90
N LEU A 48 -12.16 15.72 -0.79
CA LEU A 48 -13.19 14.92 -0.12
C LEU A 48 -14.27 15.80 0.53
N GLN A 49 -13.90 16.95 1.07
CA GLN A 49 -14.81 17.85 1.79
C GLN A 49 -15.61 18.76 0.87
N GLU A 50 -14.98 19.32 -0.15
CA GLU A 50 -15.58 20.44 -0.89
C GLU A 50 -16.41 20.02 -2.10
N LEU A 51 -16.08 18.90 -2.76
CA LEU A 51 -16.56 18.67 -4.14
C LEU A 51 -16.96 17.22 -4.46
N GLY A 52 -16.79 16.27 -3.54
CA GLY A 52 -17.01 14.85 -3.85
C GLY A 52 -16.15 14.38 -5.03
N ASP A 53 -15.03 15.05 -5.30
CA ASP A 53 -14.13 14.75 -6.42
C ASP A 53 -13.20 13.59 -6.03
N TRP A 54 -13.82 12.42 -5.87
CA TRP A 54 -13.18 11.21 -5.39
C TRP A 54 -12.05 10.75 -6.32
N GLY A 55 -12.16 11.00 -7.63
CA GLY A 55 -11.12 10.67 -8.61
C GLY A 55 -9.83 11.47 -8.42
N ARG A 56 -9.94 12.78 -8.15
CA ARG A 56 -8.76 13.61 -7.83
C ARG A 56 -8.17 13.25 -6.48
N ALA A 57 -9.00 13.08 -5.46
CA ALA A 57 -8.53 12.65 -4.14
C ALA A 57 -7.78 11.31 -4.22
N ALA A 58 -8.31 10.33 -4.95
CA ALA A 58 -7.64 9.04 -5.18
C ALA A 58 -6.26 9.20 -5.85
N SER A 59 -6.17 10.06 -6.85
CA SER A 59 -4.90 10.31 -7.57
C SER A 59 -3.85 10.96 -6.67
N LEU A 60 -4.27 11.85 -5.77
CA LEU A 60 -3.38 12.50 -4.81
C LEU A 60 -2.84 11.52 -3.77
N PHE A 61 -3.70 10.66 -3.19
CA PHE A 61 -3.25 9.61 -2.27
C PHE A 61 -2.31 8.62 -2.96
N ARG A 62 -2.61 8.20 -4.18
CA ARG A 62 -1.70 7.33 -4.95
C ARG A 62 -0.33 7.98 -5.14
N ARG A 63 -0.29 9.27 -5.43
CA ARG A 63 0.97 10.01 -5.58
C ARG A 63 1.71 10.14 -4.26
N ALA A 64 1.02 10.39 -3.15
CA ALA A 64 1.61 10.37 -1.81
C ALA A 64 2.27 9.01 -1.53
N ALA A 65 1.55 7.91 -1.78
CA ALA A 65 2.08 6.56 -1.62
C ALA A 65 3.33 6.28 -2.48
N GLU A 66 3.36 6.76 -3.73
CA GLU A 66 4.51 6.60 -4.65
C GLU A 66 5.76 7.33 -4.16
N LEU A 67 5.59 8.49 -3.52
CA LEU A 67 6.71 9.28 -2.98
C LEU A 67 7.23 8.73 -1.65
N ARG A 68 6.39 8.01 -0.90
CA ARG A 68 6.78 7.39 0.37
C ARG A 68 7.76 6.23 0.15
N PRO A 69 8.82 6.09 0.97
CA PRO A 69 9.70 4.92 0.94
C PRO A 69 8.93 3.61 1.11
N SER A 70 9.32 2.53 0.43
CA SER A 70 8.61 1.25 0.51
C SER A 70 8.50 0.67 1.93
N SER A 71 9.37 1.11 2.86
CA SER A 71 9.37 0.76 4.28
C SER A 71 8.39 1.57 5.14
N ASP A 72 7.74 2.59 4.58
CA ASP A 72 6.78 3.44 5.30
C ASP A 72 5.38 2.80 5.30
N PRO A 73 4.81 2.47 6.47
CA PRO A 73 3.46 1.91 6.58
C PRO A 73 2.36 2.87 6.13
N VAL A 74 2.57 4.20 6.21
CA VAL A 74 1.56 5.17 5.77
C VAL A 74 1.31 5.05 4.26
N GLY A 75 2.32 4.64 3.49
CA GLY A 75 2.15 4.39 2.07
C GLY A 75 1.26 3.18 1.74
N VAL A 76 0.94 2.32 2.70
CA VAL A 76 -0.11 1.29 2.57
C VAL A 76 -1.48 1.94 2.73
N GLU A 77 -1.67 2.77 3.76
CA GLU A 77 -2.93 3.47 4.03
C GLU A 77 -3.33 4.41 2.88
N ASP A 78 -2.36 5.12 2.31
CA ASP A 78 -2.58 5.97 1.14
C ASP A 78 -3.08 5.17 -0.07
N LEU A 79 -2.53 3.97 -0.31
CA LEU A 79 -3.02 3.09 -1.38
C LEU A 79 -4.43 2.56 -1.09
N LEU A 80 -4.75 2.24 0.17
CA LEU A 80 -6.10 1.82 0.56
C LEU A 80 -7.12 2.95 0.38
N GLN A 81 -6.76 4.18 0.76
CA GLN A 81 -7.57 5.39 0.50
C GLN A 81 -7.78 5.56 -1.01
N ALA A 82 -6.71 5.55 -1.81
CA ALA A 82 -6.78 5.67 -3.25
C ALA A 82 -7.69 4.60 -3.89
N ALA A 83 -7.59 3.35 -3.42
CA ALA A 83 -8.38 2.24 -3.92
C ALA A 83 -9.88 2.42 -3.64
N ARG A 84 -10.24 2.77 -2.38
CA ARG A 84 -11.63 3.01 -1.97
C ARG A 84 -12.25 4.19 -2.73
N LEU A 85 -11.51 5.28 -2.85
CA LEU A 85 -11.97 6.47 -3.57
C LEU A 85 -12.14 6.22 -5.07
N SER A 86 -11.21 5.48 -5.68
CA SER A 86 -11.35 5.03 -7.07
C SER A 86 -12.59 4.14 -7.26
N TYR A 87 -12.86 3.24 -6.30
CA TYR A 87 -14.06 2.40 -6.33
C TYR A 87 -15.33 3.24 -6.27
N TYR A 88 -15.43 4.17 -5.31
CA TYR A 88 -16.60 5.04 -5.19
C TYR A 88 -16.77 5.97 -6.39
N HIS A 89 -15.67 6.41 -7.01
CA HIS A 89 -15.71 7.21 -8.24
C HIS A 89 -16.19 6.41 -9.48
N GLY A 90 -16.19 5.08 -9.41
CA GLY A 90 -16.56 4.19 -10.51
C GLY A 90 -15.38 3.59 -11.27
N ASP A 91 -14.14 3.99 -10.94
CA ASP A 91 -12.91 3.50 -11.55
C ASP A 91 -12.45 2.17 -10.95
N LYS A 92 -13.30 1.14 -11.08
CA LYS A 92 -13.05 -0.19 -10.50
C LYS A 92 -11.73 -0.82 -10.94
N ARG A 93 -11.23 -0.49 -12.14
CA ARG A 93 -9.93 -0.98 -12.63
C ARG A 93 -8.77 -0.45 -11.77
N ASP A 94 -8.79 0.84 -11.47
CA ASP A 94 -7.77 1.49 -10.67
C ASP A 94 -7.89 1.08 -9.20
N ALA A 95 -9.11 0.94 -8.69
CA ALA A 95 -9.35 0.38 -7.36
C ALA A 95 -8.70 -0.99 -7.17
N VAL A 96 -8.89 -1.93 -8.10
CA VAL A 96 -8.25 -3.27 -8.05
C VAL A 96 -6.72 -3.17 -8.05
N ARG A 97 -6.15 -2.30 -8.89
CA ARG A 97 -4.70 -2.11 -8.94
C ARG A 97 -4.18 -1.59 -7.61
N ASP A 98 -4.84 -0.59 -7.04
CA ASP A 98 -4.39 0.10 -5.84
C ASP A 98 -4.54 -0.80 -4.60
N PHE A 99 -5.62 -1.59 -4.49
CA PHE A 99 -5.76 -2.63 -3.46
C PHE A 99 -4.66 -3.70 -3.56
N GLU A 100 -4.36 -4.17 -4.78
CA GLU A 100 -3.28 -5.13 -4.98
C GLU A 100 -1.92 -4.54 -4.57
N ALA A 101 -1.64 -3.29 -4.93
CA ALA A 101 -0.41 -2.60 -4.55
C ALA A 101 -0.31 -2.43 -3.03
N ALA A 102 -1.41 -2.06 -2.37
CA ALA A 102 -1.48 -1.96 -0.91
C ALA A 102 -1.15 -3.31 -0.27
N GLY A 103 -1.77 -4.40 -0.76
CA GLY A 103 -1.53 -5.75 -0.24
C GLY A 103 -0.09 -6.22 -0.41
N GLN A 104 0.53 -5.94 -1.57
CA GLN A 104 1.93 -6.26 -1.82
C GLN A 104 2.87 -5.48 -0.90
N ARG A 105 2.61 -4.19 -0.69
CA ARG A 105 3.42 -3.33 0.19
C ARG A 105 3.29 -3.75 1.65
N ALA A 106 2.07 -3.97 2.14
CA ALA A 106 1.82 -4.47 3.49
C ALA A 106 2.54 -5.80 3.75
N LEU A 107 2.51 -6.72 2.77
CA LEU A 107 3.21 -7.99 2.87
C LEU A 107 4.74 -7.79 2.95
N ALA A 108 5.30 -6.85 2.19
CA ALA A 108 6.72 -6.53 2.25
C ALA A 108 7.15 -5.93 3.61
N LEU A 109 6.23 -5.28 4.32
CA LEU A 109 6.43 -4.78 5.68
C LEU A 109 6.23 -5.85 6.77
N GLY A 110 5.76 -7.04 6.39
CA GLY A 110 5.39 -8.10 7.33
C GLY A 110 4.02 -7.93 7.97
N ASP A 111 3.22 -6.96 7.52
CA ASP A 111 1.82 -6.80 7.96
C ASP A 111 0.91 -7.74 7.16
N VAL A 112 0.85 -8.98 7.63
CA VAL A 112 0.05 -10.06 7.03
C VAL A 112 -1.45 -9.75 7.06
N ILE A 113 -1.91 -9.01 8.08
CA ILE A 113 -3.33 -8.71 8.29
C ILE A 113 -3.79 -7.67 7.28
N ALA A 114 -3.07 -6.55 7.18
CA ALA A 114 -3.36 -5.51 6.19
C ALA A 114 -3.23 -6.07 4.76
N ALA A 115 -2.22 -6.91 4.51
CA ALA A 115 -2.04 -7.56 3.22
C ALA A 115 -3.23 -8.46 2.83
N ALA A 116 -3.68 -9.33 3.74
CA ALA A 116 -4.81 -10.20 3.50
C ALA A 116 -6.08 -9.38 3.22
N ASN A 117 -6.38 -8.39 4.06
CA ASN A 117 -7.55 -7.52 3.88
C ASN A 117 -7.53 -6.80 2.53
N ALA A 118 -6.41 -6.20 2.14
CA ALA A 118 -6.27 -5.50 0.87
C ALA A 118 -6.51 -6.43 -0.33
N PHE A 119 -6.00 -7.67 -0.29
CA PHE A 119 -6.25 -8.65 -1.34
C PHE A 119 -7.71 -9.11 -1.40
N VAL A 120 -8.40 -9.25 -0.26
CA VAL A 120 -9.83 -9.58 -0.22
C VAL A 120 -10.67 -8.46 -0.81
N ASP A 121 -10.44 -7.23 -0.39
CA ASP A 121 -11.18 -6.07 -0.91
C ASP A 121 -10.92 -5.91 -2.42
N GLY A 122 -9.67 -6.06 -2.86
CA GLY A 122 -9.31 -6.04 -4.28
C GLY A 122 -9.95 -7.18 -5.09
N ALA A 123 -10.08 -8.38 -4.50
CA ALA A 123 -10.74 -9.51 -5.14
C ALA A 123 -12.23 -9.24 -5.37
N TRP A 124 -12.91 -8.71 -4.36
CA TRP A 124 -14.32 -8.33 -4.44
C TRP A 124 -14.56 -7.28 -5.55
N VAL A 125 -13.76 -6.20 -5.57
CA VAL A 125 -13.88 -5.19 -6.64
C VAL A 125 -13.54 -5.78 -8.02
N ALA A 126 -12.60 -6.72 -8.11
CA ALA A 126 -12.27 -7.39 -9.37
C ALA A 126 -13.42 -8.25 -9.88
N GLU A 127 -14.11 -8.98 -9.00
CA GLU A 127 -15.29 -9.76 -9.34
C GLU A 127 -16.42 -8.86 -9.84
N GLU A 128 -16.75 -7.79 -9.12
CA GLU A 128 -17.76 -6.83 -9.55
C GLU A 128 -17.46 -6.16 -10.89
N ASN A 129 -16.17 -6.03 -11.24
CA ASN A 129 -15.71 -5.45 -12.50
C ASN A 129 -15.62 -6.51 -13.63
N GLY A 130 -16.17 -7.71 -13.44
CA GLY A 130 -16.16 -8.81 -14.42
C GLY A 130 -14.77 -9.42 -14.64
N ARG A 131 -13.80 -9.16 -13.77
CA ARG A 131 -12.42 -9.64 -13.88
C ARG A 131 -12.21 -10.91 -13.04
N GLY A 132 -13.01 -11.95 -13.30
CA GLY A 132 -13.03 -13.18 -12.49
C GLY A 132 -11.66 -13.84 -12.31
N ALA A 133 -10.84 -13.90 -13.36
CA ALA A 133 -9.47 -14.44 -13.24
C ALA A 133 -8.59 -13.64 -12.25
N LYS A 134 -8.77 -12.31 -12.20
CA LYS A 134 -8.05 -11.45 -11.26
C LYS A 134 -8.59 -11.59 -9.85
N ALA A 135 -9.91 -11.72 -9.69
CA ALA A 135 -10.53 -12.00 -8.40
C ALA A 135 -9.97 -13.30 -7.80
N LEU A 136 -9.91 -14.38 -8.59
CA LEU A 136 -9.35 -15.66 -8.15
C LEU A 136 -7.86 -15.57 -7.75
N ASP A 137 -7.04 -14.82 -8.50
CA ASP A 137 -5.64 -14.55 -8.14
C ASP A 137 -5.53 -13.88 -6.76
N LEU A 138 -6.30 -12.81 -6.54
CA LEU A 138 -6.27 -12.05 -5.30
C LEU A 138 -6.81 -12.85 -4.11
N VAL A 139 -7.90 -13.62 -4.29
CA VAL A 139 -8.38 -14.58 -3.27
C VAL A 139 -7.31 -15.62 -2.96
N GLY A 140 -6.60 -16.13 -3.98
CA GLY A 140 -5.50 -17.06 -3.80
C GLY A 140 -4.40 -16.49 -2.88
N LYS A 141 -4.00 -15.24 -3.11
CA LYS A 141 -3.03 -14.53 -2.25
C LYS A 141 -3.55 -14.38 -0.82
N ALA A 142 -4.79 -13.92 -0.65
CA ALA A 142 -5.40 -13.78 0.67
C ALA A 142 -5.48 -15.13 1.41
N ARG A 143 -5.82 -16.23 0.73
CA ARG A 143 -5.84 -17.60 1.27
C ARG A 143 -4.49 -18.08 1.76
N LEU A 144 -3.42 -17.79 1.03
CA LEU A 144 -2.08 -18.13 1.49
C LEU A 144 -1.73 -17.39 2.78
N LEU A 145 -2.12 -16.13 2.89
CA LEU A 145 -1.86 -15.31 4.08
C LEU A 145 -2.68 -15.77 5.28
N VAL A 146 -3.97 -16.02 5.13
CA VAL A 146 -4.88 -16.47 6.22
C VAL A 146 -4.44 -17.80 6.85
N ASN A 147 -3.88 -18.71 6.05
CA ASN A 147 -3.35 -19.98 6.53
C ASN A 147 -1.94 -19.87 7.14
N SER A 148 -1.38 -18.66 7.22
CA SER A 148 -0.08 -18.44 7.84
C SER A 148 -0.13 -18.73 9.34
N PRO A 149 0.87 -19.45 9.90
CA PRO A 149 0.98 -19.65 11.34
C PRO A 149 1.27 -18.35 12.12
N LEU A 150 1.59 -17.26 11.42
CA LEU A 150 1.83 -15.95 12.03
C LEU A 150 0.54 -15.18 12.36
N LEU A 151 -0.63 -15.63 11.87
CA LEU A 151 -1.90 -14.99 12.19
C LEU A 151 -2.52 -15.58 13.47
N PRO A 152 -2.99 -14.74 14.41
CA PRO A 152 -3.85 -15.15 15.50
C PRO A 152 -5.10 -15.87 14.98
N ASN A 153 -5.60 -16.85 15.74
CA ASN A 153 -6.77 -17.64 15.33
C ASN A 153 -8.01 -16.75 15.15
N GLU A 154 -8.16 -15.74 16.00
CA GLU A 154 -9.30 -14.80 15.98
C GLU A 154 -9.36 -14.04 14.65
N ILE A 155 -8.21 -13.60 14.14
CA ILE A 155 -8.13 -12.88 12.86
C ILE A 155 -8.32 -13.84 11.68
N ARG A 156 -7.82 -15.07 11.80
CA ARG A 156 -8.04 -16.10 10.79
C ARG A 156 -9.54 -16.37 10.61
N ASP A 157 -10.28 -16.49 11.71
CA ASP A 157 -11.71 -16.77 11.69
C ASP A 157 -12.51 -15.60 11.09
N ASP A 158 -12.17 -14.35 11.44
CA ASP A 158 -12.81 -13.16 10.86
C ASP A 158 -12.63 -13.08 9.34
N LEU A 159 -11.39 -13.30 8.86
CA LEU A 159 -11.08 -13.30 7.42
C LEU A 159 -11.79 -14.44 6.68
N GLN A 160 -11.92 -15.62 7.31
CA GLN A 160 -12.66 -16.74 6.74
C GLN A 160 -14.17 -16.46 6.64
N ASN A 161 -14.77 -15.83 7.66
CA ASN A 161 -16.18 -15.50 7.67
C ASN A 161 -16.54 -14.48 6.56
N ARG A 162 -15.71 -13.46 6.36
CA ARG A 162 -15.90 -12.47 5.27
C ARG A 162 -15.90 -13.13 3.88
N TRP A 163 -15.18 -14.24 3.70
CA TRP A 163 -15.18 -14.96 2.41
C TRP A 163 -16.44 -15.74 2.13
N VAL A 164 -17.01 -16.38 3.15
CA VAL A 164 -18.23 -17.19 2.98
C VAL A 164 -19.32 -16.32 2.38
N GLU A 165 -19.46 -15.09 2.87
CA GLU A 165 -20.41 -14.10 2.35
C GLU A 165 -20.16 -13.73 0.88
N THR A 166 -18.91 -13.54 0.46
CA THR A 166 -18.58 -13.27 -0.96
C THR A 166 -18.74 -14.49 -1.88
N SER A 167 -18.55 -15.70 -1.37
CA SER A 167 -18.52 -16.94 -2.18
C SER A 167 -19.89 -17.56 -2.43
N LEU A 168 -20.94 -17.07 -1.78
CA LEU A 168 -22.31 -17.44 -2.10
C LEU A 168 -22.68 -16.67 -3.37
N PRO A 169 -22.70 -17.30 -4.58
CA PRO A 169 -23.33 -16.66 -5.71
C PRO A 169 -24.72 -16.29 -5.25
N ALA A 170 -25.17 -15.05 -5.49
CA ALA A 170 -26.55 -14.65 -5.28
C ALA A 170 -27.42 -15.74 -5.90
N ALA A 171 -27.92 -16.65 -5.05
CA ALA A 171 -28.53 -17.88 -5.48
C ALA A 171 -29.87 -17.46 -6.04
N SER A 172 -29.83 -17.13 -7.33
CA SER A 172 -30.93 -17.00 -8.27
C SER A 172 -32.28 -17.09 -7.57
N THR A 173 -32.75 -15.94 -7.07
CA THR A 173 -34.17 -15.69 -6.90
C THR A 173 -34.80 -15.57 -8.28
N THR A 174 -34.68 -16.61 -9.09
CA THR A 174 -35.54 -16.86 -10.25
C THR A 174 -36.77 -17.59 -9.70
N SER A 175 -37.47 -16.92 -8.79
CA SER A 175 -38.78 -17.36 -8.32
C SER A 175 -39.81 -16.84 -9.31
N GLY A 176 -40.30 -17.79 -10.10
CA GLY A 176 -41.53 -17.77 -10.91
C GLY A 176 -42.27 -16.45 -11.10
N ALA A 177 -42.27 -15.96 -12.35
CA ALA A 177 -43.37 -15.16 -12.88
C ALA A 177 -43.81 -15.78 -14.22
N THR A 178 -44.41 -16.96 -14.14
CA THR A 178 -45.38 -17.44 -15.13
C THR A 178 -46.75 -17.32 -14.49
N GLN A 179 -47.51 -16.32 -14.92
CA GLN A 179 -48.94 -16.45 -15.26
C GLN A 179 -49.39 -15.20 -16.02
#